data_AF-A0AA43V2Y7-F1
#
_entry.id   AF-A0AA43V2Y7-F1
#
_cell.length_a   1.000
_cell.length_b   1.000
_cell.length_c   1.000
_cell.angle_alpha   90.00
_cell.angle_beta   90.00
_cell.angle_gamma   90.00
#
_symmetry.space_group_name_H-M   'P 1'
#
loop_
_entity.id
_entity.type
_entity.pdbx_description
1 polymer ?
#
loop_
_entity_poly.entity_id
_entity_poly.type
_entity_poly.pdbx_seq_one_letter_code
_entity_poly.pdbx_strand_id
1 'polypeptide(L)'
;VWWETLQQEHRLPWTTETRQEAPFITMCHGDTEQYLYTKDLGEAHFQVWEKVVASYSGCCSVERIAQGTYPCLSQQDVLMKYQPLSYKEIEAVVHKGETVPAGVTRFNISGRCLNLQVPLALLKQDDDVEQLRNWKQFLADKFANMRCYTEKVYLVEQ
;
A
#
# COMPACT_ATOMS: atom_id res chain seq x y z
N VAL A 1 2.23 -21.69 12.03
CA VAL A 1 1.64 -20.98 13.19
C VAL A 1 0.68 -19.86 12.76
N TRP A 2 1.13 -18.75 12.15
CA TRP A 2 0.22 -17.63 11.80
C TRP A 2 -0.92 -18.04 10.84
N TRP A 3 -0.62 -18.91 9.87
CA TRP A 3 -1.61 -19.40 8.90
C TRP A 3 -2.70 -20.25 9.56
N GLU A 4 -2.32 -21.13 10.50
CA GLU A 4 -3.28 -21.96 11.25
C GLU A 4 -4.16 -21.08 12.15
N THR A 5 -3.57 -20.06 12.77
CA THR A 5 -4.31 -19.04 13.54
C THR A 5 -5.30 -18.29 12.65
N LEU A 6 -4.88 -17.82 11.48
CA LEU A 6 -5.74 -17.11 10.52
C LEU A 6 -6.92 -17.98 10.05
N GLN A 7 -6.69 -19.27 9.80
CA GLN A 7 -7.74 -20.20 9.42
C GLN A 7 -8.73 -20.46 10.56
N GLN A 8 -8.26 -20.65 11.80
CA GLN A 8 -9.12 -20.97 12.94
C GLN A 8 -9.90 -19.76 13.47
N GLU A 9 -9.28 -18.59 13.52
CA GLU A 9 -9.83 -17.40 14.19
C GLU A 9 -10.88 -16.68 13.35
N HIS A 10 -10.75 -16.70 12.03
CA HIS A 10 -11.60 -15.91 11.14
C HIS A 10 -12.48 -16.72 10.21
N ARG A 11 -12.25 -18.05 10.09
CA ARG A 11 -12.99 -18.96 9.19
C ARG A 11 -13.23 -18.33 7.81
N LEU A 12 -12.19 -17.70 7.26
CA LEU A 12 -12.26 -17.06 5.95
C LEU A 12 -12.50 -18.13 4.87
N PRO A 13 -13.32 -17.84 3.84
CA PRO A 13 -13.70 -18.80 2.81
C PRO A 13 -12.58 -19.04 1.79
N TRP A 14 -11.41 -19.49 2.27
CA TRP A 14 -10.31 -19.87 1.40
C TRP A 14 -10.71 -21.05 0.52
N THR A 15 -10.39 -20.95 -0.77
CA THR A 15 -10.65 -22.02 -1.75
C THR A 15 -9.45 -22.22 -2.65
N THR A 16 -9.27 -23.43 -3.18
CA THR A 16 -8.31 -23.74 -4.25
C THR A 16 -8.96 -23.67 -5.64
N GLU A 17 -10.27 -23.40 -5.70
CA GLU A 17 -11.01 -23.27 -6.95
C GLU A 17 -10.62 -22.00 -7.70
N THR A 18 -10.16 -22.17 -8.94
CA THR A 18 -9.94 -21.07 -9.89
C THR A 18 -11.25 -20.71 -10.57
N ARG A 19 -11.71 -19.47 -10.38
CA ARG A 19 -12.94 -18.94 -10.98
C ARG A 19 -12.64 -18.01 -12.15
N GLN A 20 -13.70 -17.62 -12.87
CA GLN A 20 -13.58 -16.65 -13.98
C GLN A 20 -13.30 -15.22 -13.48
N GLU A 21 -13.77 -14.89 -12.27
CA GLU A 21 -13.49 -13.62 -11.62
C GLU A 21 -12.09 -13.59 -10.99
N ALA A 22 -11.49 -12.40 -10.90
CA ALA A 22 -10.19 -12.26 -10.27
C ALA A 22 -10.28 -12.49 -8.75
N PRO A 23 -9.30 -13.18 -8.14
CA PRO A 23 -9.22 -13.30 -6.69
C PRO A 23 -8.91 -11.94 -6.06
N PHE A 24 -9.57 -11.64 -4.94
CA PHE A 24 -9.33 -10.45 -4.14
C PHE A 24 -8.00 -10.55 -3.38
N ILE A 25 -7.75 -11.71 -2.79
CA ILE A 25 -6.49 -12.09 -2.13
C ILE A 25 -6.07 -13.46 -2.64
N THR A 26 -4.78 -13.62 -2.91
CA THR A 26 -4.17 -14.93 -3.21
C THR A 26 -3.05 -15.20 -2.21
N MET A 27 -3.03 -16.39 -1.65
CA MET A 27 -1.92 -16.93 -0.87
C MET A 27 -1.25 -18.03 -1.69
N CYS A 28 0.04 -17.89 -1.96
CA CYS A 28 0.85 -18.90 -2.63
C CYS A 28 1.82 -19.52 -1.63
N HIS A 29 1.89 -20.85 -1.58
CA HIS A 29 2.84 -21.59 -0.76
C HIS A 29 3.23 -22.89 -1.47
N GLY A 30 4.51 -23.03 -1.81
CA GLY A 30 4.99 -24.07 -2.72
C GLY A 30 4.22 -24.05 -4.04
N ASP A 31 3.69 -25.20 -4.45
CA ASP A 31 2.89 -25.35 -5.68
C ASP A 31 1.38 -25.15 -5.46
N THR A 32 0.98 -24.70 -4.26
CA THR A 32 -0.43 -24.50 -3.91
C THR A 32 -0.78 -23.03 -3.87
N GLU A 33 -1.94 -22.69 -4.45
CA GLU A 33 -2.55 -21.37 -4.33
C GLU A 33 -3.93 -21.50 -3.68
N GLN A 34 -4.22 -20.57 -2.77
CA GLN A 34 -5.54 -20.40 -2.17
C GLN A 34 -6.03 -18.98 -2.42
N TYR A 35 -7.33 -18.86 -2.62
CA TYR A 35 -7.98 -17.64 -3.06
C TYR A 35 -9.06 -17.21 -2.09
N LEU A 36 -9.24 -15.90 -1.97
CA LEU A 36 -10.46 -15.29 -1.44
C LEU A 36 -11.08 -14.44 -2.54
N TYR A 37 -12.37 -14.63 -2.79
CA TYR A 37 -13.13 -13.86 -3.78
C TYR A 37 -14.06 -12.87 -3.08
N THR A 38 -14.17 -11.64 -3.60
CA THR A 38 -15.02 -10.59 -3.01
C THR A 38 -16.47 -11.03 -2.86
N LYS A 39 -16.99 -11.87 -3.78
CA LYS A 39 -18.35 -12.43 -3.71
C LYS A 39 -18.58 -13.30 -2.48
N ASP A 40 -17.58 -14.06 -2.05
CA ASP A 40 -17.66 -14.94 -0.89
C ASP A 40 -17.51 -14.15 0.43
N LEU A 41 -16.85 -13.00 0.38
CA LEU A 41 -16.63 -12.10 1.52
C LEU A 41 -17.78 -11.11 1.76
N GLY A 42 -18.51 -10.76 0.70
CA GLY A 42 -19.59 -9.78 0.74
C GLY A 42 -19.13 -8.35 1.02
N GLU A 43 -19.97 -7.57 1.70
CA GLU A 43 -19.70 -6.15 1.97
C GLU A 43 -18.52 -5.91 2.92
N ALA A 44 -18.15 -6.92 3.72
CA ALA A 44 -17.10 -6.83 4.74
C ALA A 44 -15.68 -7.19 4.25
N HIS A 45 -15.45 -7.18 2.92
CA HIS A 45 -14.19 -7.62 2.33
C HIS A 45 -12.98 -6.73 2.72
N PHE A 46 -13.18 -5.44 2.98
CA PHE A 46 -12.10 -4.56 3.47
C PHE A 46 -11.65 -4.92 4.89
N GLN A 47 -12.56 -5.30 5.80
CA GLN A 47 -12.17 -5.77 7.14
C GLN A 47 -11.44 -7.12 7.07
N VAL A 48 -11.78 -7.97 6.10
CA VAL A 48 -11.05 -9.22 5.85
C VAL A 48 -9.61 -8.93 5.40
N TRP A 49 -9.42 -7.92 4.57
CA TRP A 49 -8.09 -7.50 4.13
C TRP A 49 -7.20 -7.12 5.32
N GLU A 50 -7.72 -6.29 6.24
CA GLU A 50 -7.02 -5.89 7.46
C GLU A 50 -6.62 -7.10 8.32
N LYS A 51 -7.56 -8.02 8.55
CA LYS A 51 -7.31 -9.24 9.31
C LYS A 51 -6.20 -10.10 8.70
N VAL A 52 -6.24 -10.29 7.38
CA VAL A 52 -5.22 -11.08 6.68
C VAL A 52 -3.85 -10.42 6.80
N VAL A 53 -3.75 -9.11 6.55
CA VAL A 53 -2.47 -8.39 6.63
C VAL A 53 -1.91 -8.37 8.05
N ALA A 54 -2.76 -8.12 9.06
CA ALA A 54 -2.38 -8.09 10.47
C ALA A 54 -1.83 -9.44 10.96
N SER A 55 -2.36 -10.56 10.44
CA SER A 55 -1.98 -11.91 10.88
C SER A 55 -0.49 -12.23 10.70
N TYR A 56 0.14 -11.72 9.63
CA TYR A 56 1.55 -11.96 9.37
C TYR A 56 2.43 -10.73 9.64
N SER A 57 1.91 -9.51 9.49
CA SER A 57 2.75 -8.29 9.53
C SER A 57 3.40 -8.04 10.90
N GLY A 58 2.77 -8.49 11.99
CA GLY A 58 3.31 -8.33 13.35
C GLY A 58 4.26 -9.43 13.80
N CYS A 59 4.27 -10.58 13.13
CA CYS A 59 5.02 -11.77 13.58
C CYS A 59 6.04 -12.29 12.56
N CYS A 60 6.03 -11.77 11.33
CA CYS A 60 6.92 -12.18 10.24
C CYS A 60 7.73 -11.00 9.73
N SER A 61 8.93 -11.27 9.19
CA SER A 61 9.71 -10.26 8.45
C SER A 61 9.14 -10.15 7.04
N VAL A 62 8.38 -9.08 6.78
CA VAL A 62 7.68 -8.89 5.49
C VAL A 62 8.62 -8.25 4.47
N GLU A 63 8.84 -8.93 3.35
CA GLU A 63 9.45 -8.36 2.15
C GLU A 63 8.36 -7.95 1.15
N ARG A 64 8.40 -6.69 0.69
CA ARG A 64 7.43 -6.17 -0.28
C ARG A 64 7.96 -6.31 -1.70
N ILE A 65 7.21 -7.03 -2.52
CA ILE A 65 7.59 -7.39 -3.88
C ILE A 65 6.64 -6.70 -4.87
N ALA A 66 7.20 -6.10 -5.94
CA ALA A 66 6.39 -5.42 -6.95
C ALA A 66 5.67 -6.42 -7.87
N GLN A 67 4.47 -6.08 -8.32
CA GLN A 67 3.81 -6.86 -9.38
C GLN A 67 4.68 -6.85 -10.65
N GLY A 68 4.82 -8.01 -11.29
CA GLY A 68 5.66 -8.19 -12.48
C GLY A 68 7.12 -8.56 -12.19
N THR A 69 7.55 -8.58 -10.93
CA THR A 69 8.80 -9.27 -10.57
C THR A 69 8.53 -10.75 -10.31
N TYR A 70 9.49 -11.61 -10.67
CA TYR A 70 9.41 -13.05 -10.49
C TYR A 70 10.24 -13.45 -9.25
N PRO A 71 9.62 -13.58 -8.07
CA PRO A 71 10.36 -14.03 -6.89
C PRO A 71 10.75 -15.50 -7.04
N CYS A 72 11.95 -15.83 -6.59
CA CYS A 72 12.32 -17.22 -6.34
C CYS A 72 11.78 -17.59 -4.96
N LEU A 73 10.58 -18.17 -4.91
CA LEU A 73 9.97 -18.63 -3.67
C LEU A 73 10.57 -19.98 -3.29
N SER A 74 11.10 -20.09 -2.07
CA SER A 74 11.44 -21.38 -1.48
C SER A 74 10.17 -22.15 -1.08
N GLN A 75 10.33 -23.44 -0.77
CA GLN A 75 9.23 -24.27 -0.27
C GLN A 75 8.68 -23.82 1.11
N GLN A 76 9.37 -22.91 1.79
CA GLN A 76 8.97 -22.37 3.09
C GLN A 76 8.37 -20.96 2.99
N ASP A 77 8.49 -20.32 1.82
CA ASP A 77 8.01 -18.96 1.62
C ASP A 77 6.51 -18.94 1.33
N VAL A 78 5.86 -17.91 1.85
CA VAL A 78 4.47 -17.59 1.53
C VAL A 78 4.42 -16.25 0.81
N LEU A 79 3.78 -16.22 -0.36
CA LEU A 79 3.54 -15.00 -1.11
C LEU A 79 2.07 -14.59 -1.00
N MET A 80 1.83 -13.43 -0.40
CA MET A 80 0.51 -12.80 -0.36
C MET A 80 0.36 -11.82 -1.53
N LYS A 81 -0.59 -12.08 -2.43
CA LYS A 81 -0.95 -11.19 -3.55
C LYS A 81 -2.29 -10.53 -3.24
N TYR A 82 -2.36 -9.23 -3.48
CA TYR A 82 -3.56 -8.43 -3.28
C TYR A 82 -3.99 -7.80 -4.59
N GLN A 83 -5.30 -7.81 -4.84
CA GLN A 83 -5.85 -7.14 -6.01
C GLN A 83 -5.59 -5.62 -5.92
N PRO A 84 -5.05 -4.98 -6.97
CA PRO A 84 -4.95 -3.53 -7.03
C PRO A 84 -6.33 -2.89 -6.95
N LEU A 85 -6.49 -1.87 -6.11
CA LEU A 85 -7.70 -1.07 -6.09
C LEU A 85 -7.72 -0.06 -7.23
N SER A 86 -8.88 0.10 -7.83
CA SER A 86 -9.18 1.23 -8.69
C SER A 86 -9.29 2.52 -7.86
N TYR A 87 -9.15 3.65 -8.55
CA TYR A 87 -9.34 4.97 -7.94
C TYR A 87 -10.72 5.12 -7.27
N LYS A 88 -11.78 4.60 -7.90
CA LYS A 88 -13.15 4.66 -7.37
C LYS A 88 -13.33 3.86 -6.08
N GLU A 89 -12.65 2.72 -5.96
CA GLU A 89 -12.69 1.92 -4.73
C GLU A 89 -11.98 2.64 -3.58
N ILE A 90 -10.82 3.24 -3.84
CA ILE A 90 -10.11 4.06 -2.84
C ILE A 90 -10.97 5.25 -2.42
N GLU A 91 -11.60 5.93 -3.38
CA GLU A 91 -12.52 7.04 -3.12
C GLU A 91 -13.70 6.58 -2.25
N ALA A 92 -14.32 5.44 -2.56
CA ALA A 92 -15.42 4.90 -1.77
C ALA A 92 -15.01 4.55 -0.33
N VAL A 93 -13.81 4.00 -0.11
CA VAL A 93 -13.27 3.74 1.22
C VAL A 93 -13.14 5.05 2.02
N VAL A 94 -12.57 6.09 1.42
CA VAL A 94 -12.40 7.40 2.06
C VAL A 94 -13.75 8.05 2.38
N HIS A 95 -14.72 7.99 1.47
CA HIS A 95 -16.07 8.54 1.69
C HIS A 95 -16.80 7.87 2.86
N LYS A 96 -16.46 6.61 3.17
CA LYS A 96 -17.00 5.87 4.33
C LYS A 96 -16.26 6.20 5.64
N GLY A 97 -15.19 6.99 5.59
CA GLY A 97 -14.33 7.26 6.76
C GLY A 97 -13.47 6.05 7.16
N GLU A 98 -13.27 5.10 6.25
CA GLU A 98 -12.51 3.88 6.48
C GLU A 98 -11.07 4.02 5.94
N THR A 99 -10.23 3.03 6.24
CA THR A 99 -8.86 2.93 5.72
C THR A 99 -8.59 1.53 5.19
N VAL A 100 -7.59 1.41 4.32
CA VAL A 100 -7.07 0.12 3.85
C VAL A 100 -5.79 -0.24 4.61
N PRO A 101 -5.40 -1.53 4.64
CA PRO A 101 -4.22 -1.95 5.37
C PRO A 101 -2.95 -1.26 4.84
N ALA A 102 -2.07 -0.86 5.74
CA ALA A 102 -0.84 -0.17 5.39
C ALA A 102 0.09 -1.05 4.54
N GLY A 103 0.80 -0.43 3.60
CA GLY A 103 1.86 -1.09 2.84
C GLY A 103 1.41 -2.03 1.72
N VAL A 104 0.09 -2.13 1.46
CA VAL A 104 -0.44 -2.98 0.38
C VAL A 104 -0.69 -2.23 -0.92
N THR A 105 -1.14 -0.97 -0.84
CA THR A 105 -1.32 -0.13 -2.04
C THR A 105 0.04 0.37 -2.54
N ARG A 106 0.22 0.40 -3.87
CA ARG A 106 1.44 0.89 -4.52
C ARG A 106 1.10 1.88 -5.62
N PHE A 107 1.28 3.16 -5.33
CA PHE A 107 1.12 4.23 -6.32
C PHE A 107 2.43 4.45 -7.08
N ASN A 108 2.38 4.28 -8.40
CA ASN A 108 3.48 4.65 -9.29
C ASN A 108 3.30 6.12 -9.71
N ILE A 109 3.96 7.03 -9.01
CA ILE A 109 3.82 8.49 -9.22
C ILE A 109 5.03 9.00 -10.00
N SER A 110 4.77 9.54 -11.20
CA SER A 110 5.78 10.21 -12.01
C SER A 110 5.92 11.68 -11.61
N GLY A 111 7.12 12.25 -11.74
CA GLY A 111 7.35 13.68 -11.50
C GLY A 111 7.23 14.12 -10.04
N ARG A 112 7.53 13.25 -9.07
CA ARG A 112 7.52 13.60 -7.65
C ARG A 112 8.55 14.70 -7.34
N CYS A 113 8.15 15.71 -6.57
CA CYS A 113 9.08 16.68 -5.98
C CYS A 113 9.69 16.07 -4.71
N LEU A 114 11.02 15.89 -4.70
CA LEU A 114 11.77 15.37 -3.56
C LEU A 114 12.63 16.48 -2.93
N ASN A 115 12.95 16.32 -1.66
CA ASN A 115 13.84 17.23 -0.91
C ASN A 115 13.40 18.71 -0.88
N LEU A 116 12.08 18.98 -0.86
CA LEU A 116 11.58 20.35 -0.73
C LEU A 116 12.01 21.00 0.60
N GLN A 117 12.07 20.22 1.68
CA GLN A 117 12.48 20.64 3.04
C GLN A 117 11.70 21.88 3.53
N VAL A 118 10.37 21.74 3.61
CA VAL A 118 9.51 22.80 4.14
C VAL A 118 9.80 23.02 5.63
N PRO A 119 10.15 24.24 6.08
CA PRO A 119 10.36 24.53 7.50
C PRO A 119 9.06 24.35 8.30
N LEU A 120 9.09 23.58 9.39
CA LEU A 120 7.90 23.39 10.24
C LEU A 120 7.37 24.70 10.84
N ALA A 121 8.24 25.68 11.08
CA ALA A 121 7.84 27.00 11.58
C ALA A 121 6.91 27.74 10.59
N LEU A 122 7.12 27.57 9.28
CA LEU A 122 6.29 28.14 8.23
C LEU A 122 4.87 27.55 8.26
N LEU A 123 4.74 26.24 8.55
CA LEU A 123 3.46 25.54 8.63
C LEU A 123 2.65 25.87 9.89
N LYS A 124 3.28 26.48 10.90
CA LYS A 124 2.65 26.83 12.19
C LYS A 124 2.36 28.34 12.32
N GLN A 125 2.50 29.11 11.24
CA GLN A 125 2.14 30.52 11.26
C GLN A 125 0.61 30.64 11.26
N ASP A 126 0.06 31.33 12.27
CA ASP A 126 -1.38 31.51 12.42
C ASP A 126 -1.93 32.65 11.54
N ASP A 127 -1.08 33.58 11.09
CA ASP A 127 -1.47 34.62 10.14
C ASP A 127 -1.37 34.12 8.69
N ASP A 128 -2.52 33.89 8.06
CA ASP A 128 -2.63 33.41 6.68
C ASP A 128 -1.90 34.32 5.68
N VAL A 129 -1.96 35.64 5.87
CA VAL A 129 -1.36 36.60 4.92
C VAL A 129 0.15 36.51 4.97
N GLU A 130 0.74 36.55 6.17
CA GLU A 130 2.17 36.36 6.36
C GLU A 130 2.63 34.96 5.93
N GLN A 131 1.88 33.91 6.28
CA GLN A 131 2.19 32.55 5.88
C GLN A 131 2.26 32.41 4.35
N LEU A 132 1.25 32.90 3.64
CA LEU A 132 1.22 32.83 2.17
C LEU A 132 2.35 33.64 1.52
N ARG A 133 2.69 34.80 2.09
CA ARG A 133 3.84 35.59 1.62
C ARG A 133 5.15 34.82 1.78
N ASN A 134 5.38 34.27 2.97
CA ASN A 134 6.59 33.52 3.28
C ASN A 134 6.67 32.21 2.49
N TRP A 135 5.54 31.54 2.26
CA TRP A 135 5.41 30.34 1.43
C TRP A 135 5.79 30.61 -0.02
N LYS A 136 5.28 31.70 -0.61
CA LYS A 136 5.62 32.08 -1.99
C LYS A 136 7.11 32.35 -2.14
N GLN A 137 7.71 33.07 -1.19
CA GLN A 137 9.15 33.34 -1.20
C GLN A 137 9.95 32.04 -1.08
N PHE A 138 9.60 31.17 -0.14
CA PHE A 138 10.22 29.86 0.04
C PHE A 138 10.20 29.02 -1.26
N LEU A 139 9.04 28.95 -1.94
CA LEU A 139 8.94 28.21 -3.20
C LEU A 139 9.79 28.84 -4.31
N ALA A 140 9.82 30.17 -4.43
CA ALA A 140 10.65 30.85 -5.43
C ALA A 140 12.14 30.49 -5.27
N ASP A 141 12.64 30.50 -4.03
CA ASP A 141 14.04 30.17 -3.73
C ASP A 141 14.35 28.69 -4.02
N LYS A 142 13.38 27.80 -3.78
CA LYS A 142 13.52 26.36 -4.06
C LYS A 142 13.48 26.05 -5.56
N PHE A 143 12.58 26.68 -6.32
CA PHE A 143 12.47 26.45 -7.76
C PHE A 143 13.73 26.87 -8.51
N ALA A 144 14.43 27.92 -8.06
CA ALA A 144 15.70 28.34 -8.64
C ALA A 144 16.79 27.24 -8.62
N ASN A 145 16.68 26.27 -7.71
CA ASN A 145 17.63 25.18 -7.53
C ASN A 145 17.08 23.80 -7.95
N MET A 146 15.87 23.76 -8.52
CA MET A 146 15.22 22.52 -8.90
C MET A 146 15.92 21.86 -10.10
N ARG A 147 16.09 20.54 -10.04
CA ARG A 147 16.61 19.72 -11.14
C ARG A 147 15.67 18.56 -11.44
N CYS A 148 15.60 18.20 -12.71
CA CYS A 148 14.85 17.05 -13.18
C CYS A 148 15.78 15.86 -13.40
N TYR A 149 15.40 14.69 -12.92
CA TYR A 149 16.07 13.42 -13.17
C TYR A 149 15.06 12.46 -13.79
N THR A 150 15.36 11.94 -14.98
CA THR A 150 14.44 11.07 -15.75
C THR A 150 14.68 9.59 -15.51
N GLU A 151 15.90 9.23 -15.14
CA GLU A 151 16.30 7.85 -14.85
C GLU A 151 16.17 7.50 -13.36
N LYS A 152 16.29 6.20 -13.03
CA LYS A 152 16.31 5.74 -11.63
C LYS A 152 17.45 6.42 -10.88
N VAL A 153 17.11 7.13 -9.80
CA VAL A 153 18.06 7.77 -8.90
C VAL A 153 18.12 7.05 -7.55
N TYR A 154 19.30 7.06 -6.95
CA TYR A 154 19.48 6.72 -5.54
C TYR A 154 19.65 8.04 -4.79
N LEU A 155 18.68 8.37 -3.93
CA LEU A 155 18.70 9.58 -3.12
C LEU A 155 19.20 9.24 -1.72
N VAL A 156 20.17 10.02 -1.22
CA VAL A 156 20.62 9.93 0.17
C VAL A 156 19.75 10.87 0.98
N GLU A 157 18.83 10.30 1.77
CA GLU A 157 17.97 11.03 2.70
C GLU A 157 18.55 10.87 4.12
N GLN A 158 18.95 11.99 4.74
CA GLN A 158 19.51 12.07 6.10
C GLN A 158 18.72 13.07 6.94
#